data_AF-A0A1I8MRM9-F1
#
_entry.id   AF-A0A1I8MRM9-F1
#
_cell.length_a   1.000
_cell.length_b   1.000
_cell.length_c   1.000
_cell.angle_alpha   90.00
_cell.angle_beta   90.00
_cell.angle_gamma   90.00
#
_symmetry.space_group_name_H-M   'P 1'
#
loop_
_entity.id
_entity.type
_entity.pdbx_description
1 polymer ?
#
loop_
_entity_poly.entity_id
_entity_poly.type
_entity_poly.pdbx_seq_one_letter_code
_entity_poly.pdbx_strand_id
1 'polypeptide(L)'
;MWPSERIPQGGLFHTPKIQYSKETSDLLKLLMKESKMTMLMRKQIDHHLRNGEPLPKPEPRRINIFKDPDTEALEILRKAHNAKRKSLTEIKASGAYETPRYRPKPDDKMPSEKSKKLLQEAMSGFRMSETTLKPKRKQKTKPEPPATTDDIINELLDQINERAEWLAEMEALGEGKRYRDEIREQIAQRLRQIKSIETKRHLKNKGICYLE
;
A
#
# COMPACT_ATOMS: atom_id res chain seq x y z
N MET A 1 -32.64 16.64 -32.20
CA MET A 1 -32.69 17.70 -31.18
C MET A 1 -33.18 17.10 -29.88
N TRP A 2 -32.43 17.30 -28.80
CA TRP A 2 -32.94 17.19 -27.44
C TRP A 2 -33.60 18.54 -27.09
N PRO A 3 -34.73 18.60 -26.36
CA PRO A 3 -35.53 17.53 -25.76
C PRO A 3 -36.66 17.01 -26.68
N SER A 4 -37.23 15.83 -26.37
CA SER A 4 -38.33 15.21 -27.14
C SER A 4 -39.71 15.78 -26.78
N GLU A 5 -40.52 16.11 -27.79
CA GLU A 5 -41.87 16.69 -27.62
C GLU A 5 -42.91 15.72 -27.03
N ARG A 6 -42.62 14.41 -27.03
CA ARG A 6 -43.60 13.36 -26.72
C ARG A 6 -43.84 13.15 -25.22
N ILE A 7 -43.06 13.78 -24.34
CA ILE A 7 -43.20 13.63 -22.89
C ILE A 7 -43.78 14.94 -22.33
N PRO A 8 -44.97 14.92 -21.69
CA PRO A 8 -45.54 16.12 -21.10
C PRO A 8 -44.60 16.64 -19.99
N GLN A 9 -44.19 17.90 -20.10
CA GLN A 9 -43.38 18.53 -19.06
C GLN A 9 -44.29 18.99 -17.91
N GLY A 10 -44.42 18.16 -16.87
CA GLY A 10 -45.08 18.55 -15.62
C GLY A 10 -46.09 17.52 -15.09
N GLY A 11 -46.26 17.53 -13.77
CA GLY A 11 -47.15 16.65 -13.00
C GLY A 11 -46.82 16.74 -11.51
N LEU A 12 -47.68 16.19 -10.64
CA LEU A 12 -47.58 16.32 -9.17
C LEU A 12 -46.23 15.84 -8.57
N PHE A 13 -45.49 14.99 -9.29
CA PHE A 13 -44.19 14.45 -8.88
C PHE A 13 -42.98 15.11 -9.58
N HIS A 14 -43.19 16.15 -10.38
CA HIS A 14 -42.09 16.88 -11.03
C HIS A 14 -41.52 17.94 -10.09
N THR A 15 -40.19 17.96 -9.95
CA THR A 15 -39.48 19.04 -9.26
C THR A 15 -39.49 20.31 -10.11
N PRO A 16 -39.56 21.50 -9.49
CA PRO A 16 -39.49 22.76 -10.23
C PRO A 16 -38.14 22.85 -10.95
N LYS A 17 -38.18 23.18 -12.25
CA LYS A 17 -36.97 23.41 -13.03
C LYS A 17 -36.38 24.76 -12.68
N ILE A 18 -35.11 24.77 -12.30
CA ILE A 18 -34.31 25.94 -11.96
C ILE A 18 -33.47 26.29 -13.18
N GLN A 19 -33.63 27.51 -13.69
CA GLN A 19 -32.76 28.04 -14.74
C GLN A 19 -31.58 28.77 -14.09
N TYR A 20 -30.39 28.20 -14.22
CA TYR A 20 -29.16 28.87 -13.77
C TYR A 20 -28.81 30.00 -14.73
N SER A 21 -28.41 31.16 -14.20
CA SER A 21 -27.83 32.23 -15.03
C SER A 21 -26.58 31.71 -15.76
N LYS A 22 -26.30 32.25 -16.95
CA LYS A 22 -25.13 31.87 -17.75
C LYS A 22 -23.84 32.06 -16.95
N GLU A 23 -23.73 33.17 -16.23
CA GLU A 23 -22.60 33.47 -15.34
C GLU A 23 -22.44 32.41 -14.25
N THR A 24 -23.53 31.99 -13.60
CA THR A 24 -23.52 30.94 -12.57
C THR A 24 -23.13 29.59 -13.15
N SER A 25 -23.61 29.26 -14.35
CA SER A 25 -23.27 28.01 -15.03
C SER A 25 -21.79 27.93 -15.40
N ASP A 26 -21.17 29.04 -15.79
CA ASP A 26 -19.76 29.09 -16.16
C ASP A 26 -18.86 29.09 -14.92
N LEU A 27 -19.27 29.75 -13.84
CA LEU A 27 -18.62 29.65 -12.54
C LEU A 27 -18.61 28.21 -12.02
N LEU A 28 -19.73 27.50 -12.09
CA LEU A 28 -19.82 26.10 -11.65
C LEU A 28 -18.90 25.19 -12.48
N LYS A 29 -18.80 25.39 -13.80
CA LYS A 29 -17.86 24.65 -14.65
C LYS A 29 -16.40 24.94 -14.28
N LEU A 30 -16.06 26.18 -13.93
CA LEU A 30 -14.71 26.55 -13.49
C LEU A 30 -14.37 25.88 -12.17
N LEU A 31 -15.29 25.93 -11.19
CA LEU A 31 -15.14 25.21 -9.92
C LEU A 31 -15.03 23.70 -10.11
N MET A 32 -15.78 23.10 -11.04
CA MET A 32 -15.66 21.67 -11.37
C MET A 32 -14.31 21.28 -11.97
N LYS A 33 -13.67 22.20 -12.72
CA LYS A 33 -12.33 21.99 -13.30
C LYS A 33 -11.25 22.08 -12.23
N GLU A 34 -11.36 23.06 -11.34
CA GLU A 34 -10.41 23.28 -10.25
C GLU A 34 -10.56 22.25 -9.12
N SER A 35 -11.80 21.82 -8.86
CA SER A 35 -12.09 20.74 -7.93
C SER A 35 -11.67 19.39 -8.53
N LYS A 36 -10.86 18.63 -7.79
CA LYS A 36 -10.40 17.27 -8.13
C LYS A 36 -11.53 16.22 -8.02
N MET A 37 -12.70 16.50 -8.59
CA MET A 37 -13.86 15.60 -8.58
C MET A 37 -13.72 14.44 -9.57
N THR A 38 -14.37 13.32 -9.25
CA THR A 38 -14.47 12.16 -10.15
C THR A 38 -15.30 12.50 -11.40
N MET A 39 -15.00 11.86 -12.54
CA MET A 39 -15.74 12.05 -13.79
C MET A 39 -17.25 11.77 -13.69
N LEU A 40 -17.65 10.83 -12.84
CA LEU A 40 -19.05 10.51 -12.58
C LEU A 40 -19.78 11.69 -11.91
N MET A 41 -19.17 12.30 -10.90
CA MET A 41 -19.70 13.49 -10.23
C MET A 41 -19.80 14.67 -11.20
N ARG A 42 -18.79 14.86 -12.06
CA ARG A 42 -18.82 15.91 -13.08
C ARG A 42 -19.98 15.74 -14.06
N LYS A 43 -20.18 14.52 -14.57
CA LYS A 43 -21.31 14.19 -15.46
C LYS A 43 -22.66 14.39 -14.78
N GLN A 44 -22.77 14.09 -13.49
CA GLN A 44 -24.00 14.29 -12.73
C GLN A 44 -24.34 15.78 -12.60
N ILE A 45 -23.37 16.63 -12.26
CA ILE A 45 -23.58 18.08 -12.19
C ILE A 45 -23.94 18.65 -13.57
N ASP A 46 -23.22 18.26 -14.62
CA ASP A 46 -23.52 18.67 -16.00
C ASP A 46 -24.93 18.29 -16.43
N HIS A 47 -25.42 17.12 -16.00
CA HIS A 47 -26.79 16.68 -16.26
C HIS A 47 -27.83 17.60 -15.60
N HIS A 48 -27.63 17.94 -14.32
CA HIS A 48 -28.53 18.86 -13.61
C HIS A 48 -28.51 20.28 -14.23
N LEU A 49 -27.33 20.76 -14.64
CA LEU A 49 -27.19 22.05 -15.33
C LEU A 49 -27.92 22.10 -16.68
N ARG A 50 -27.91 21.00 -17.44
CA ARG A 50 -28.58 20.91 -18.76
C ARG A 50 -30.10 20.77 -18.66
N ASN A 51 -30.57 19.99 -17.69
CA ASN A 51 -31.99 19.70 -17.52
C ASN A 51 -32.73 20.74 -16.66
N GLY A 52 -31.98 21.65 -16.02
CA GLY A 52 -32.51 22.65 -15.12
C GLY A 52 -32.99 22.05 -13.81
N GLU A 53 -32.31 21.04 -13.30
CA GLU A 53 -32.63 20.43 -12.00
C GLU A 53 -31.80 21.08 -10.88
N PRO A 54 -32.32 21.11 -9.63
CA PRO A 54 -31.51 21.51 -8.49
C PRO A 54 -30.28 20.61 -8.34
N LEU A 55 -29.14 21.20 -7.96
CA LEU A 55 -27.94 20.42 -7.63
C LEU A 55 -28.23 19.40 -6.51
N PRO A 56 -27.63 18.21 -6.56
CA PRO A 56 -27.85 17.18 -5.55
C PRO A 56 -27.38 17.69 -4.20
N LYS A 57 -28.19 17.49 -3.16
CA LYS A 57 -27.77 17.79 -1.78
C LYS A 57 -26.57 16.91 -1.45
N PRO A 58 -25.55 17.43 -0.72
CA PRO A 58 -24.45 16.60 -0.27
C PRO A 58 -25.01 15.45 0.55
N GLU A 59 -24.82 14.21 0.08
CA GLU A 59 -25.15 13.05 0.90
C GLU A 59 -24.34 13.15 2.19
N PRO A 60 -24.94 12.88 3.37
CA PRO A 60 -24.15 12.72 4.57
C PRO A 60 -23.05 11.72 4.26
N ARG A 61 -21.81 12.01 4.68
CA ARG A 61 -20.69 11.09 4.49
C ARG A 61 -21.17 9.73 4.96
N ARG A 62 -21.27 8.76 4.04
CA ARG A 62 -21.59 7.39 4.41
C ARG A 62 -20.45 6.96 5.33
N ILE A 63 -20.71 6.97 6.63
CA ILE A 63 -19.86 6.30 7.59
C ILE A 63 -19.81 4.87 7.05
N ASN A 64 -18.61 4.35 6.79
CA ASN A 64 -18.44 3.02 6.23
C ASN A 64 -18.77 1.98 7.31
N ILE A 65 -20.02 1.91 7.72
CA ILE A 65 -20.54 0.99 8.74
C ILE A 65 -20.34 -0.47 8.28
N PHE A 66 -20.23 -0.70 6.96
CA PHE A 66 -19.89 -1.98 6.35
C PHE A 66 -18.47 -2.49 6.66
N LYS A 67 -17.61 -1.70 7.31
CA LYS A 67 -16.29 -2.15 7.77
C LYS A 67 -16.18 -2.25 9.28
N ASP A 68 -17.23 -1.87 10.02
CA ASP A 68 -17.25 -2.00 11.46
C ASP A 68 -17.70 -3.43 11.80
N PRO A 69 -16.77 -4.31 12.22
CA PRO A 69 -17.08 -5.73 12.46
C PRO A 69 -18.19 -5.90 13.50
N ASP A 70 -18.31 -4.92 14.40
CA ASP A 70 -19.30 -4.90 15.47
C ASP A 70 -20.73 -4.73 14.90
N THR A 71 -20.91 -3.97 13.83
CA THR A 71 -22.25 -3.74 13.25
C THR A 71 -22.77 -4.94 12.48
N GLU A 72 -21.89 -5.61 11.73
CA GLU A 72 -22.20 -6.88 11.05
C GLU A 72 -22.50 -7.98 12.08
N ALA A 73 -21.70 -8.05 13.16
CA ALA A 73 -21.93 -8.98 14.26
C ALA A 73 -23.29 -8.73 14.94
N LEU A 74 -23.65 -7.47 15.21
CA LEU A 74 -24.94 -7.11 15.81
C LEU A 74 -26.13 -7.48 14.91
N GLU A 75 -25.99 -7.35 13.58
CA GLU A 75 -27.04 -7.73 12.64
C GLU A 75 -27.22 -9.26 12.57
N ILE A 76 -26.11 -10.01 12.60
CA ILE A 76 -26.12 -11.48 12.70
C ILE A 76 -26.79 -11.92 14.02
N LEU A 77 -26.43 -11.30 15.14
CA LEU A 77 -27.00 -11.58 16.45
C LEU A 77 -28.50 -11.27 16.51
N ARG A 78 -28.93 -10.15 15.93
CA ARG A 78 -30.36 -9.80 15.82
C ARG A 78 -31.15 -10.81 15.00
N LYS A 79 -30.55 -11.32 13.92
CA LYS A 79 -31.16 -12.35 13.05
C LYS A 79 -31.23 -13.71 13.77
N ALA A 80 -30.20 -14.05 14.54
CA ALA A 80 -30.17 -15.25 15.38
C ALA A 80 -31.17 -15.18 16.54
N HIS A 81 -31.30 -14.03 17.19
CA HIS A 81 -32.26 -13.80 18.28
C HIS A 81 -33.71 -14.01 17.84
N ASN A 82 -34.03 -13.66 16.60
CA ASN A 82 -35.36 -13.84 16.02
C ASN A 82 -35.54 -15.19 15.32
N ALA A 83 -34.53 -16.06 15.31
CA ALA A 83 -34.60 -17.38 14.70
C ALA A 83 -35.34 -18.36 15.63
N LYS A 84 -36.58 -18.69 15.28
CA LYS A 84 -37.33 -19.79 15.93
C LYS A 84 -36.80 -21.14 15.45
N ARG A 85 -36.97 -22.19 16.26
CA ARG A 85 -36.64 -23.57 15.85
C ARG A 85 -37.53 -23.97 14.67
N LYS A 86 -36.91 -24.41 13.58
CA LYS A 86 -37.62 -24.96 12.40
C LYS A 86 -38.10 -26.38 12.70
N SER A 87 -39.21 -26.77 12.08
CA SER A 87 -39.69 -28.16 12.16
C SER A 87 -38.80 -29.09 11.34
N LEU A 88 -38.82 -30.40 11.64
CA LEU A 88 -38.01 -31.39 10.91
C LEU A 88 -38.36 -31.44 9.41
N THR A 89 -39.63 -31.25 9.05
CA THR A 89 -40.08 -31.20 7.66
C THR A 89 -39.50 -29.99 6.94
N GLU A 90 -39.46 -28.82 7.60
CA GLU A 90 -38.90 -27.58 7.06
C GLU A 90 -37.37 -27.65 6.91
N ILE A 91 -36.67 -28.31 7.84
CA ILE A 91 -35.22 -28.54 7.74
C ILE A 91 -34.90 -29.47 6.56
N LYS A 92 -35.65 -30.57 6.39
CA LYS A 92 -35.50 -31.47 5.23
C LYS A 92 -35.81 -30.75 3.92
N ALA A 93 -36.89 -29.98 3.86
CA ALA A 93 -37.27 -29.20 2.68
C ALA A 93 -36.25 -28.13 2.31
N SER A 94 -35.52 -27.57 3.29
CA SER A 94 -34.45 -26.60 3.04
C SER A 94 -33.17 -27.20 2.43
N GLY A 95 -33.09 -28.53 2.27
CA GLY A 95 -31.90 -29.21 1.72
C GLY A 95 -30.69 -29.17 2.66
N ALA A 96 -30.88 -28.90 3.96
CA ALA A 96 -29.76 -28.73 4.90
C ALA A 96 -28.91 -30.00 5.09
N TYR A 97 -29.48 -31.17 4.80
CA TYR A 97 -28.80 -32.47 4.86
C TYR A 97 -28.15 -32.87 3.52
N GLU A 98 -28.35 -32.10 2.45
CA GLU A 98 -27.73 -32.38 1.17
C GLU A 98 -26.27 -31.91 1.19
N THR A 99 -25.34 -32.85 1.03
CA THR A 99 -23.91 -32.52 0.94
C THR A 99 -23.66 -31.73 -0.34
N PRO A 100 -23.15 -30.49 -0.26
CA PRO A 100 -22.85 -29.72 -1.46
C PRO A 100 -21.79 -30.44 -2.29
N ARG A 101 -21.97 -30.43 -3.61
CA ARG A 101 -20.95 -30.94 -4.52
C ARG A 101 -19.65 -30.17 -4.31
N TYR A 102 -18.54 -30.89 -4.16
CA TYR A 102 -17.23 -30.28 -3.96
C TYR A 102 -16.95 -29.23 -5.03
N ARG A 103 -16.68 -28.00 -4.60
CA ARG A 103 -16.20 -26.91 -5.44
C ARG A 103 -14.82 -26.51 -4.92
N PRO A 104 -13.75 -26.67 -5.71
CA PRO A 104 -12.45 -26.14 -5.31
C PRO A 104 -12.58 -24.62 -5.13
N LYS A 105 -11.83 -24.06 -4.18
CA LYS A 105 -11.75 -22.61 -4.04
C LYS A 105 -11.20 -22.03 -5.36
N PRO A 106 -11.73 -20.90 -5.86
CA PRO A 106 -11.10 -20.20 -6.96
C PRO A 106 -9.71 -19.77 -6.51
N ASP A 107 -8.68 -20.47 -6.96
CA ASP A 107 -7.29 -20.08 -6.74
C ASP A 107 -6.76 -19.67 -8.13
N ASP A 108 -6.37 -18.41 -8.28
CA ASP A 108 -5.86 -17.85 -9.55
C ASP A 108 -4.40 -18.29 -9.80
N LYS A 109 -3.88 -19.18 -8.95
CA LYS A 109 -2.53 -19.70 -9.03
C LYS A 109 -2.47 -20.84 -10.00
N MET A 110 -1.64 -20.67 -11.03
CA MET A 110 -1.25 -21.76 -11.90
C MET A 110 -0.63 -22.90 -11.07
N PRO A 111 -1.06 -24.16 -11.26
CA PRO A 111 -0.55 -25.27 -10.47
C PRO A 111 0.95 -25.42 -10.66
N SER A 112 1.69 -25.39 -9.54
CA SER A 112 3.13 -25.59 -9.51
C SER A 112 3.51 -26.98 -10.03
N GLU A 113 4.69 -27.11 -10.63
CA GLU A 113 5.23 -28.42 -11.06
C GLU A 113 5.23 -29.45 -9.92
N LYS A 114 5.44 -28.99 -8.68
CA LYS A 114 5.36 -29.84 -7.48
C LYS A 114 3.96 -30.41 -7.26
N SER A 115 2.91 -29.58 -7.40
CA SER A 115 1.53 -30.05 -7.25
C SER A 115 1.11 -30.96 -8.40
N LYS A 116 1.61 -30.71 -9.62
CA LYS A 116 1.37 -31.59 -10.78
C LYS A 116 2.01 -32.97 -10.57
N LYS A 117 3.27 -33.01 -10.12
CA LYS A 117 3.98 -34.25 -9.80
C LYS A 117 3.29 -35.04 -8.68
N LEU A 118 2.86 -34.34 -7.62
CA LEU A 118 2.13 -34.96 -6.50
C LEU A 118 0.81 -35.59 -6.95
N LEU A 119 0.05 -34.90 -7.82
CA LEU A 119 -1.18 -35.44 -8.38
C LEU A 119 -0.90 -36.65 -9.28
N GLN A 120 0.14 -36.59 -10.10
CA GLN A 120 0.56 -37.71 -10.96
C GLN A 120 0.92 -38.95 -10.14
N GLU A 121 1.64 -38.78 -9.02
CA GLU A 121 1.96 -39.88 -8.09
C GLU A 121 0.70 -40.42 -7.39
N ALA A 122 -0.19 -39.54 -6.94
CA ALA A 122 -1.44 -39.96 -6.30
C ALA A 122 -2.34 -40.74 -7.27
N MET A 123 -2.39 -40.33 -8.55
CA MET A 123 -3.20 -40.98 -9.58
C MET A 123 -2.58 -42.28 -10.13
N SER A 124 -1.25 -42.41 -10.11
CA SER A 124 -0.58 -43.62 -10.60
C SER A 124 -0.78 -44.83 -9.67
N GLY A 125 -1.21 -44.61 -8.42
CA GLY A 125 -1.39 -45.66 -7.41
C GLY A 125 -0.07 -46.24 -6.87
N PHE A 126 1.07 -45.84 -7.43
CA PHE A 126 2.41 -46.19 -6.96
C PHE A 126 2.97 -45.04 -6.14
N ARG A 127 3.42 -45.32 -4.92
CA ARG A 127 4.23 -44.40 -4.12
C ARG A 127 5.62 -44.34 -4.74
N MET A 128 5.85 -43.39 -5.64
CA MET A 128 7.18 -43.15 -6.19
C MET A 128 8.03 -42.56 -5.07
N SER A 129 8.79 -43.42 -4.37
CA SER A 129 9.67 -43.03 -3.29
C SER A 129 10.86 -42.26 -3.82
N GLU A 130 10.70 -40.99 -4.21
CA GLU A 130 11.80 -40.05 -4.35
C GLU A 130 11.29 -38.63 -4.56
N THR A 131 11.29 -37.87 -3.47
CA THR A 131 11.80 -36.48 -3.34
C THR A 131 11.42 -35.88 -1.99
N THR A 132 11.68 -36.59 -0.88
CA THR A 132 11.64 -35.99 0.47
C THR A 132 12.96 -35.34 0.87
N LEU A 133 13.93 -35.23 -0.05
CA LEU A 133 15.06 -34.32 0.12
C LEU A 133 14.53 -32.89 -0.02
N LYS A 134 13.95 -32.38 1.07
CA LYS A 134 13.73 -30.94 1.24
C LYS A 134 15.06 -30.28 0.87
N PRO A 135 15.09 -29.32 -0.06
CA PRO A 135 16.34 -28.62 -0.37
C PRO A 135 16.90 -28.12 0.96
N LYS A 136 18.14 -28.53 1.30
CA LYS A 136 18.85 -28.05 2.49
C LYS A 136 18.70 -26.53 2.45
N ARG A 137 17.89 -26.01 3.37
CA ARG A 137 17.57 -24.59 3.44
C ARG A 137 18.92 -23.88 3.49
N LYS A 138 19.26 -23.11 2.44
CA LYS A 138 20.48 -22.31 2.43
C LYS A 138 20.49 -21.58 3.78
N GLN A 139 21.54 -21.79 4.57
CA GLN A 139 21.67 -21.09 5.83
C GLN A 139 21.51 -19.61 5.48
N LYS A 140 20.52 -18.95 6.10
CA LYS A 140 20.44 -17.50 6.00
C LYS A 140 21.81 -17.02 6.46
N THR A 141 22.58 -16.39 5.57
CA THR A 141 23.76 -15.64 5.98
C THR A 141 23.28 -14.76 7.13
N LYS A 142 23.86 -14.97 8.32
CA LYS A 142 23.56 -14.10 9.44
C LYS A 142 23.88 -12.68 8.94
N PRO A 143 23.00 -11.69 9.14
CA PRO A 143 23.43 -10.31 8.94
C PRO A 143 24.69 -10.14 9.77
N GLU A 144 25.74 -9.57 9.18
CA GLU A 144 26.95 -9.28 9.94
C GLU A 144 26.58 -8.51 11.20
N PRO A 145 27.30 -8.74 12.32
CA PRO A 145 27.08 -7.97 13.53
C PRO A 145 27.11 -6.48 13.18
N PRO A 146 26.24 -5.65 13.79
CA PRO A 146 26.26 -4.22 13.56
C PRO A 146 27.67 -3.70 13.84
N ALA A 147 28.26 -3.00 12.87
CA ALA A 147 29.61 -2.45 12.99
C ALA A 147 29.72 -1.66 14.30
N THR A 148 30.75 -1.96 15.08
CA THR A 148 31.03 -1.29 16.34
C THR A 148 31.46 0.14 16.05
N THR A 149 31.28 1.06 17.01
CA THR A 149 31.81 2.44 16.87
C THR A 149 33.31 2.47 16.61
N ASP A 150 34.04 1.48 17.15
CA ASP A 150 35.48 1.33 16.95
C ASP A 150 35.81 0.89 15.51
N ASP A 151 34.98 0.02 14.92
CA ASP A 151 35.15 -0.42 13.52
C ASP A 151 34.98 0.76 12.54
N ILE A 152 34.00 1.64 12.80
CA ILE A 152 33.77 2.85 11.99
C ILE A 152 34.94 3.84 12.11
N ILE A 153 35.52 4.00 13.31
CA ILE A 153 36.67 4.88 13.50
C ILE A 153 37.89 4.32 12.76
N ASN A 154 38.13 3.02 12.83
CA ASN A 154 39.22 2.37 12.11
C ASN A 154 39.09 2.54 10.59
N GLU A 155 37.88 2.32 10.04
CA GLU A 155 37.63 2.54 8.60
C GLU A 155 37.91 4.01 8.19
N LEU A 156 37.52 4.98 9.02
CA LEU A 156 37.81 6.40 8.75
C LEU A 156 39.30 6.73 8.79
N LEU A 157 40.08 6.07 9.68
CA LEU A 157 41.53 6.22 9.73
C LEU A 157 42.20 5.60 8.51
N ASP A 158 41.74 4.42 8.08
CA ASP A 158 42.22 3.77 6.85
C ASP A 158 41.97 4.67 5.64
N GLN A 159 40.78 5.25 5.50
CA GLN A 159 40.47 6.21 4.45
C GLN A 159 41.35 7.47 4.51
N ILE A 160 41.74 7.94 5.70
CA ILE A 160 42.67 9.08 5.82
C ILE A 160 44.05 8.68 5.31
N ASN A 161 44.55 7.50 5.68
CA ASN A 161 45.84 6.99 5.26
C ASN A 161 45.87 6.79 3.74
N GLU A 162 44.86 6.15 3.16
CA GLU A 162 44.73 5.98 1.70
C GLU A 162 44.79 7.32 0.96
N ARG A 163 44.14 8.36 1.49
CA ARG A 163 44.15 9.70 0.86
C ARG A 163 45.49 10.40 1.01
N ALA A 164 46.18 10.21 2.14
CA ALA A 164 47.53 10.73 2.34
C ALA A 164 48.54 10.05 1.42
N GLU A 165 48.47 8.72 1.29
CA GLU A 165 49.30 7.92 0.38
C GLU A 165 49.04 8.29 -1.07
N TRP A 166 47.77 8.38 -1.48
CA TRP A 166 47.41 8.81 -2.83
C TRP A 166 47.93 10.21 -3.16
N LEU A 167 47.88 11.15 -2.20
CA LEU A 167 48.46 12.48 -2.41
C LEU A 167 49.99 12.41 -2.58
N ALA A 168 50.67 11.55 -1.81
CA ALA A 168 52.11 11.34 -1.95
C ALA A 168 52.46 10.74 -3.34
N GLU A 169 51.65 9.80 -3.84
CA GLU A 169 51.79 9.27 -5.20
C GLU A 169 51.59 10.36 -6.26
N MET A 170 50.57 11.20 -6.12
CA MET A 170 50.34 12.31 -7.05
C MET A 170 51.43 13.39 -6.97
N GLU A 171 52.02 13.61 -5.80
CA GLU A 171 53.19 14.49 -5.63
C GLU A 171 54.43 13.91 -6.32
N ALA A 172 54.66 12.59 -6.22
CA ALA A 172 55.74 11.92 -6.93
C ALA A 172 55.58 12.01 -8.47
N LEU A 173 54.34 12.02 -8.96
CA LEU A 173 54.00 12.24 -10.37
C LEU A 173 54.04 13.72 -10.80
N GLY A 174 54.22 14.67 -9.87
CA GLY A 174 54.28 16.11 -10.14
C GLY A 174 52.92 16.83 -10.21
N GLU A 175 51.80 16.12 -10.09
CA GLU A 175 50.44 16.66 -10.16
C GLU A 175 49.85 17.04 -8.78
N GLY A 176 50.60 16.87 -7.69
CA GLY A 176 50.11 17.08 -6.33
C GLY A 176 49.54 18.49 -6.04
N LYS A 177 50.01 19.53 -6.73
CA LYS A 177 49.48 20.90 -6.56
C LYS A 177 47.98 21.00 -6.87
N ARG A 178 47.47 20.19 -7.80
CA ARG A 178 46.05 20.24 -8.21
C ARG A 178 45.13 19.63 -7.17
N TYR A 179 45.58 18.58 -6.48
CA TYR A 179 44.75 17.79 -5.59
C TYR A 179 45.01 18.06 -4.10
N ARG A 180 46.05 18.84 -3.76
CA ARG A 180 46.40 19.17 -2.38
C ARG A 180 45.22 19.71 -1.57
N ASP A 181 44.50 20.68 -2.11
CA ASP A 181 43.42 21.34 -1.36
C ASP A 181 42.21 20.43 -1.20
N GLU A 182 41.84 19.70 -2.26
CA GLU A 182 40.74 18.73 -2.24
C GLU A 182 41.02 17.59 -1.24
N ILE A 183 42.21 17.01 -1.26
CA ILE A 183 42.58 15.93 -0.34
C ILE A 183 42.65 16.43 1.10
N ARG A 184 43.17 17.65 1.33
CA ARG A 184 43.16 18.27 2.67
C ARG A 184 41.74 18.43 3.20
N GLU A 185 40.79 18.85 2.36
CA GLU A 185 39.39 18.95 2.74
C GLU A 185 38.78 17.57 3.07
N GLN A 186 39.06 16.56 2.24
CA GLN A 186 38.62 15.18 2.46
C GLN A 186 39.15 14.58 3.77
N ILE A 187 40.43 14.82 4.09
CA ILE A 187 41.04 14.41 5.36
C ILE A 187 40.40 15.17 6.52
N ALA A 188 40.24 16.49 6.40
CA ALA A 188 39.62 17.32 7.43
C ALA A 188 38.17 16.89 7.72
N GLN A 189 37.40 16.51 6.69
CA GLN A 189 36.04 16.01 6.82
C GLN A 189 36.00 14.71 7.64
N ARG A 190 36.88 13.75 7.34
CA ARG A 190 36.95 12.45 8.05
C ARG A 190 37.41 12.64 9.50
N LEU A 191 38.38 13.52 9.75
CA LEU A 191 38.79 13.90 11.12
C LEU A 191 37.64 14.52 11.93
N ARG A 192 36.81 15.38 11.31
CA ARG A 192 35.60 15.93 11.97
C ARG A 192 34.60 14.82 12.32
N GLN A 193 34.42 13.84 11.43
CA GLN A 193 33.53 12.71 11.67
C GLN A 193 34.02 11.83 12.83
N ILE A 194 35.31 11.51 12.89
CA ILE A 194 35.93 10.79 14.01
C ILE A 194 35.67 11.55 15.32
N LYS A 195 35.96 12.85 15.37
CA LYS A 195 35.69 13.70 16.55
C LYS A 195 34.21 13.69 16.96
N SER A 196 33.29 13.68 16.00
CA SER A 196 31.85 13.59 16.29
C SER A 196 31.47 12.24 16.93
N ILE A 197 32.06 11.14 16.47
CA ILE A 197 31.81 9.82 17.05
C ILE A 197 32.40 9.73 18.46
N GLU A 198 33.62 10.22 18.67
CA GLU A 198 34.27 10.26 19.98
C GLU A 198 33.51 11.12 21.00
N THR A 199 33.05 12.31 20.59
CA THR A 199 32.23 13.18 21.45
C THR A 199 30.91 12.52 21.82
N LYS A 200 30.21 11.90 20.86
CA LYS A 200 29.01 11.09 21.12
C LYS A 200 29.30 9.93 22.08
N ARG A 201 30.41 9.22 21.91
CA ARG A 201 30.84 8.13 22.81
C ARG A 201 31.10 8.64 24.23
N HIS A 202 31.85 9.72 24.37
CA HIS A 202 32.18 10.33 25.65
C HIS A 202 30.91 10.84 26.38
N LEU A 203 29.97 11.44 25.66
CA LEU A 203 28.70 11.90 26.23
C LEU A 203 27.78 10.74 26.63
N LYS A 204 27.71 9.69 25.80
CA LYS A 204 27.00 8.45 26.14
C LYS A 204 27.58 7.81 27.40
N ASN A 205 28.91 7.77 27.54
CA ASN A 205 29.59 7.29 28.76
C ASN A 205 29.30 8.16 29.99
N LYS A 206 29.03 9.46 29.80
CA LYS A 206 28.57 10.38 30.85
C LYS A 206 27.06 10.31 31.13
N GLY A 207 26.31 9.46 30.42
CA GLY A 207 24.86 9.28 30.60
C GLY A 207 23.97 10.34 29.95
N ILE A 208 24.51 11.15 29.04
CA ILE A 208 23.74 12.18 28.32
C ILE A 208 23.30 11.60 26.97
N CYS A 209 22.00 11.33 26.81
CA CYS A 209 21.40 10.86 25.56
C CYS A 209 20.89 12.04 24.71
N TYR A 210 21.15 12.01 23.40
CA TYR A 210 20.60 12.97 22.44
C TYR A 210 19.16 12.59 22.07
N LEU A 211 18.29 13.59 21.97
CA LEU A 211 17.06 13.53 21.16
C LEU A 211 17.48 13.91 19.73
N GLU A 212 17.32 13.00 18.79
CA GLU A 212 17.44 13.28 17.34
C GLU A 212 16.22 14.05 16.83
#